data_AF-A0A0B0SBF6-F1
#
_entry.id   AF-A0A0B0SBF6-F1
#
_cell.length_a   1.000
_cell.length_b   1.000
_cell.length_c   1.000
_cell.angle_alpha   90.00
_cell.angle_beta   90.00
_cell.angle_gamma   90.00
#
_symmetry.space_group_name_H-M   'P 1'
#
loop_
_entity.id
_entity.type
_entity.pdbx_description
1 polymer ?
#
loop_
_entity_poly.entity_id
_entity_poly.type
_entity_poly.pdbx_seq_one_letter_code
_entity_poly.pdbx_strand_id
1 'polypeptide(L)'
;MGALADLCTLARGGVVLLLLLRVGEGLEALGQVVRLLLLGWSLDVLDGMLARASRRPTRLAAWDYPLDAGLAWTGFAYVLGAGLVPLGLGLSWMVLALTLLLRYPNKSLSMLLQVPATFAPFLFAATFAPEAFRAALIWALLALLLDGRRFLGVVREFLAGFS
;
A
#
# COMPACT_ATOMS: atom_id res chain seq x y z
N MET A 1 14.02 -16.09 -12.14
CA MET A 1 13.61 -15.52 -10.84
C MET A 1 13.62 -14.00 -10.88
N GLY A 2 14.74 -13.32 -11.18
CA GLY A 2 14.76 -11.84 -11.23
C GLY A 2 13.75 -11.19 -12.20
N ALA A 3 13.61 -11.73 -13.42
CA ALA A 3 12.60 -11.24 -14.37
C ALA A 3 11.15 -11.45 -13.91
N LEU A 4 10.89 -12.45 -13.05
CA LEU A 4 9.55 -12.66 -12.47
C LEU A 4 9.28 -11.65 -11.36
N ALA A 5 10.29 -11.30 -10.57
CA ALA A 5 10.19 -10.20 -9.60
C ALA A 5 9.91 -8.87 -10.31
N ASP A 6 10.66 -8.55 -11.38
CA ASP A 6 10.41 -7.35 -12.20
C ASP A 6 8.99 -7.35 -12.79
N LEU A 7 8.46 -8.52 -13.21
CA LEU A 7 7.08 -8.63 -13.69
C LEU A 7 6.05 -8.34 -12.58
N CYS A 8 6.30 -8.81 -11.35
CA CYS A 8 5.45 -8.51 -10.21
C CYS A 8 5.47 -7.01 -9.86
N THR A 9 6.63 -6.36 -9.90
CA THR A 9 6.76 -4.90 -9.73
C THR A 9 5.98 -4.15 -10.81
N LEU A 10 6.11 -4.55 -12.10
CA LEU A 10 5.32 -3.96 -13.19
C LEU A 10 3.81 -4.17 -13.01
N ALA A 11 3.41 -5.38 -12.61
CA ALA A 11 2.01 -5.69 -12.34
C ALA A 11 1.44 -4.80 -11.22
N ARG A 12 2.24 -4.49 -10.18
CA ARG A 12 1.85 -3.55 -9.12
C ARG A 12 1.63 -2.14 -9.68
N GLY A 13 2.50 -1.69 -10.58
CA GLY A 13 2.27 -0.46 -11.36
C GLY A 13 0.93 -0.49 -12.08
N GLY A 14 0.58 -1.61 -12.72
CA GLY A 14 -0.74 -1.82 -13.31
C GLY A 14 -1.89 -1.70 -12.30
N VAL A 15 -1.74 -2.27 -11.09
CA VAL A 15 -2.74 -2.15 -10.01
C VAL A 15 -2.91 -0.69 -9.58
N VAL A 16 -1.82 0.07 -9.44
CA VAL A 16 -1.88 1.51 -9.12
C VAL A 16 -2.69 2.27 -10.19
N LEU A 17 -2.46 1.98 -11.48
CA LEU A 17 -3.24 2.57 -12.56
C LEU A 17 -4.72 2.18 -12.50
N LEU A 18 -5.02 0.91 -12.23
CA LEU A 18 -6.40 0.45 -12.07
C LEU A 18 -7.09 1.13 -10.89
N LEU A 19 -6.39 1.37 -9.77
CA LEU A 19 -6.91 2.11 -8.63
C LEU A 19 -7.18 3.58 -8.99
N LEU A 20 -6.29 4.23 -9.74
CA LEU A 20 -6.51 5.60 -10.21
C LEU A 20 -7.78 5.72 -11.05
N LEU A 21 -8.08 4.72 -11.89
CA LEU A 21 -9.31 4.71 -12.69
C LEU A 21 -10.59 4.61 -11.85
N ARG A 22 -10.49 4.15 -10.60
CA ARG A 22 -11.61 4.09 -9.66
C ARG A 22 -11.82 5.40 -8.89
N VAL A 23 -10.87 6.33 -8.92
CA VAL A 23 -10.98 7.59 -8.17
C VAL A 23 -12.17 8.41 -8.72
N GLY A 24 -13.10 8.75 -7.82
CA GLY A 24 -14.34 9.44 -8.18
C GLY A 24 -15.54 8.52 -8.39
N GLU A 25 -15.33 7.19 -8.43
CA GLU A 25 -16.43 6.24 -8.28
C GLU A 25 -17.00 6.28 -6.86
N GLY A 26 -18.26 5.90 -6.70
CA GLY A 26 -18.96 5.91 -5.42
C GLY A 26 -18.59 4.73 -4.52
N LEU A 27 -19.35 4.58 -3.43
CA LEU A 27 -19.16 3.54 -2.42
C LEU A 27 -19.25 2.11 -3.00
N GLU A 28 -20.00 1.91 -4.07
CA GLU A 28 -20.18 0.64 -4.77
C GLU A 28 -18.87 0.02 -5.26
N ALA A 29 -17.85 0.86 -5.54
CA ALA A 29 -16.55 0.42 -6.01
C ALA A 29 -15.61 -0.03 -4.88
N LEU A 30 -15.94 0.27 -3.61
CA LEU A 30 -15.04 0.08 -2.46
C LEU A 30 -14.58 -1.38 -2.34
N GLY A 31 -15.49 -2.33 -2.53
CA GLY A 31 -15.18 -3.75 -2.50
C GLY A 31 -14.16 -4.16 -3.57
N GLN A 32 -14.20 -3.53 -4.75
CA GLN A 32 -13.21 -3.77 -5.82
C GLN A 32 -11.88 -3.10 -5.49
N VAL A 33 -11.90 -1.87 -4.99
CA VAL A 33 -10.71 -1.13 -4.56
C VAL A 33 -9.92 -1.92 -3.52
N VAL A 34 -10.59 -2.47 -2.50
CA VAL A 34 -9.93 -3.30 -1.48
C VAL A 34 -9.29 -4.55 -2.07
N ARG A 35 -9.96 -5.21 -3.02
CA ARG A 35 -9.39 -6.40 -3.70
C ARG A 35 -8.18 -6.04 -4.56
N LEU A 36 -8.20 -4.88 -5.23
CA LEU A 36 -7.05 -4.36 -5.97
C LEU A 36 -5.89 -4.06 -5.02
N LEU A 37 -6.14 -3.43 -3.87
CA LEU A 37 -5.11 -3.21 -2.84
C LEU A 37 -4.50 -4.52 -2.35
N LEU A 38 -5.33 -5.55 -2.09
CA LEU A 38 -4.84 -6.88 -1.71
C LEU A 38 -4.02 -7.56 -2.80
N LEU A 39 -4.40 -7.39 -4.07
CA LEU A 39 -3.61 -7.86 -5.21
C LEU A 39 -2.25 -7.15 -5.23
N GLY A 40 -2.24 -5.82 -5.07
CA GLY A 40 -1.02 -5.01 -4.99
C GLY A 40 -0.06 -5.48 -3.90
N TRP A 41 -0.57 -5.70 -2.67
CA TRP A 41 0.22 -6.21 -1.56
C TRP A 41 0.68 -7.66 -1.76
N SER A 42 -0.14 -8.50 -2.39
CA SER A 42 0.27 -9.86 -2.76
C SER A 42 1.44 -9.84 -3.74
N LEU A 43 1.44 -8.90 -4.70
CA LEU A 43 2.55 -8.71 -5.63
C LEU A 43 3.82 -8.20 -4.93
N ASP A 44 3.72 -7.43 -3.83
CA ASP A 44 4.86 -7.04 -2.95
C ASP A 44 5.44 -8.16 -2.11
N VAL A 45 4.59 -9.08 -1.67
CA VAL A 45 5.10 -10.27 -0.99
C VAL A 45 5.84 -11.16 -2.00
N LEU A 46 5.23 -11.37 -3.17
CA LEU A 46 5.77 -12.26 -4.21
C LEU A 46 7.06 -11.74 -4.84
N ASP A 47 7.14 -10.46 -5.22
CA ASP A 47 8.36 -9.92 -5.83
C ASP A 47 9.56 -9.97 -4.86
N GLY A 48 9.35 -9.65 -3.59
CA GLY A 48 10.38 -9.73 -2.56
C GLY A 48 10.85 -11.16 -2.35
N MET A 49 9.94 -12.13 -2.35
CA MET A 49 10.31 -13.56 -2.29
C MET A 49 11.14 -13.99 -3.50
N LEU A 50 10.71 -13.61 -4.72
CA LEU A 50 11.38 -13.95 -5.97
C LEU A 50 12.74 -13.26 -6.13
N ALA A 51 12.85 -12.00 -5.70
CA ALA A 51 14.08 -11.22 -5.71
C ALA A 51 15.14 -11.89 -4.82
N ARG A 52 14.77 -12.26 -3.59
CA ARG A 52 15.65 -12.98 -2.65
C ARG A 52 16.09 -14.34 -3.20
N ALA A 53 15.18 -15.08 -3.84
CA ALA A 53 15.50 -16.35 -4.47
C ALA A 53 16.46 -16.21 -5.67
N SER A 54 16.47 -15.05 -6.34
CA SER A 54 17.20 -14.86 -7.60
C SER A 54 18.72 -14.65 -7.47
N ARG A 55 19.24 -14.38 -6.26
CA ARG A 55 20.65 -14.06 -5.97
C ARG A 55 21.27 -12.96 -6.86
N ARG A 56 20.45 -12.18 -7.59
CA ARG A 56 20.87 -11.09 -8.48
C ARG A 56 19.98 -9.87 -8.22
N PRO A 57 20.51 -8.65 -8.34
CA PRO A 57 19.69 -7.45 -8.25
C PRO A 57 18.63 -7.43 -9.37
N THR A 58 17.40 -7.10 -9.00
CA THR A 58 16.27 -6.91 -9.92
C THR A 58 16.39 -5.53 -10.58
N ARG A 59 15.95 -5.38 -11.83
CA ARG A 59 16.11 -4.12 -12.58
C ARG A 59 15.15 -3.05 -12.08
N LEU A 60 14.01 -3.48 -11.53
CA LEU A 60 12.94 -2.58 -11.08
C LEU A 60 12.88 -2.40 -9.57
N ALA A 61 13.86 -2.88 -8.80
CA ALA A 61 13.89 -2.77 -7.34
C ALA A 61 13.74 -1.32 -6.84
N ALA A 62 14.23 -0.34 -7.60
CA ALA A 62 14.09 1.08 -7.27
C ALA A 62 12.63 1.57 -7.27
N TRP A 63 11.72 0.85 -7.92
CA TRP A 63 10.30 1.18 -8.03
C TRP A 63 9.43 0.54 -6.94
N ASP A 64 9.94 -0.40 -6.15
CA ASP A 64 9.15 -1.11 -5.15
C ASP A 64 8.50 -0.13 -4.15
N TYR A 65 9.31 0.77 -3.59
CA TYR A 65 8.82 1.77 -2.63
C TYR A 65 7.88 2.83 -3.25
N PRO A 66 8.19 3.46 -4.40
CA PRO A 66 7.26 4.36 -5.08
C PRO A 66 5.90 3.71 -5.41
N LEU A 67 5.90 2.43 -5.80
CA LEU A 67 4.66 1.73 -6.14
C LEU A 67 3.84 1.37 -4.90
N ASP A 68 4.48 1.01 -3.79
CA ASP A 68 3.79 0.82 -2.50
C ASP A 68 3.14 2.11 -1.99
N ALA A 69 3.89 3.21 -2.05
CA ALA A 69 3.34 4.53 -1.75
C ALA A 69 2.19 4.86 -2.72
N GLY A 70 2.34 4.51 -4.00
CA GLY A 70 1.29 4.61 -5.02
C GLY A 70 0.02 3.88 -4.63
N LEU A 71 0.10 2.63 -4.16
CA LEU A 71 -1.07 1.88 -3.68
C LEU A 71 -1.76 2.58 -2.51
N ALA A 72 -0.99 3.03 -1.51
CA ALA A 72 -1.54 3.71 -0.33
C ALA A 72 -2.25 5.01 -0.71
N TRP A 73 -1.59 5.88 -1.48
CA TRP A 73 -2.13 7.19 -1.83
C TRP A 73 -3.26 7.13 -2.86
N THR A 74 -3.26 6.16 -3.79
CA THR A 74 -4.38 5.97 -4.72
C THR A 74 -5.61 5.38 -4.03
N GLY A 75 -5.42 4.45 -3.09
CA GLY A 75 -6.50 3.98 -2.22
C GLY A 75 -7.10 5.12 -1.39
N PHE A 76 -6.27 6.00 -0.83
CA PHE A 76 -6.74 7.18 -0.11
C PHE A 76 -7.44 8.19 -1.01
N ALA A 77 -6.91 8.45 -2.22
CA ALA A 77 -7.54 9.31 -3.19
C ALA A 77 -8.93 8.80 -3.59
N TYR A 78 -9.11 7.48 -3.72
CA TYR A 78 -10.42 6.88 -3.92
C TYR A 78 -11.37 7.18 -2.74
N VAL A 79 -10.92 6.98 -1.51
CA VAL A 79 -11.74 7.27 -0.30
C VAL A 79 -12.19 8.73 -0.26
N LEU A 80 -11.34 9.67 -0.68
CA LEU A 80 -11.70 11.08 -0.82
C LEU A 80 -12.70 11.31 -1.97
N GLY A 81 -12.45 10.72 -3.14
CA GLY A 81 -13.33 10.82 -4.30
C GLY A 81 -14.73 10.24 -4.08
N ALA A 82 -14.81 9.15 -3.30
CA ALA A 82 -16.06 8.51 -2.90
C ALA A 82 -16.80 9.26 -1.79
N GLY A 83 -16.24 10.36 -1.27
CA GLY A 83 -16.86 11.17 -0.21
C GLY A 83 -16.87 10.52 1.18
N LEU A 84 -16.04 9.49 1.41
CA LEU A 84 -15.97 8.78 2.69
C LEU A 84 -15.19 9.54 3.77
N VAL A 85 -14.29 10.43 3.34
CA VAL A 85 -13.57 11.36 4.21
C VAL A 85 -13.82 12.79 3.70
N PRO A 86 -14.06 13.77 4.58
CA PRO A 86 -14.21 15.16 4.16
C PRO A 86 -13.00 15.63 3.34
N LEU A 87 -13.25 16.12 2.13
CA LEU A 87 -12.21 16.47 1.16
C LEU A 87 -11.15 17.42 1.75
N GLY A 88 -11.59 18.45 2.50
CA GLY A 88 -10.69 19.41 3.13
C GLY A 88 -9.73 18.76 4.13
N LEU A 89 -10.20 17.79 4.93
CA LEU A 89 -9.35 17.07 5.89
C LEU A 89 -8.35 16.18 5.16
N GLY A 90 -8.80 15.45 4.14
CA GLY A 90 -7.92 14.57 3.36
C GLY A 90 -6.83 15.32 2.60
N LEU A 91 -7.19 16.41 1.91
CA LEU A 91 -6.22 17.24 1.20
C LEU A 91 -5.23 17.89 2.18
N SER A 92 -5.70 18.37 3.33
CA SER A 92 -4.82 18.93 4.36
C SER A 92 -3.81 17.89 4.86
N TRP A 93 -4.24 16.64 5.06
CA TRP A 93 -3.35 15.53 5.42
C TRP A 93 -2.33 15.24 4.32
N MET A 94 -2.75 15.16 3.05
CA MET A 94 -1.84 14.91 1.93
C MET A 94 -0.79 16.03 1.79
N VAL A 95 -1.20 17.29 1.91
CA VAL A 95 -0.30 18.45 1.85
C VAL A 95 0.67 18.43 3.02
N LEU A 96 0.19 18.16 4.23
CA LEU A 96 1.03 18.04 5.41
C LEU A 96 2.05 16.91 5.25
N ALA A 97 1.62 15.72 4.83
CA ALA A 97 2.47 14.57 4.64
C ALA A 97 3.56 14.86 3.58
N LEU A 98 3.19 15.44 2.44
CA LEU A 98 4.14 15.83 1.40
C LEU A 98 5.14 16.88 1.90
N THR A 99 4.65 17.91 2.59
CA THR A 99 5.50 18.98 3.13
C THR A 99 6.52 18.43 4.13
N LEU A 100 6.08 17.56 5.04
CA LEU A 100 6.97 16.93 6.02
C LEU A 100 8.00 16.01 5.35
N LEU A 101 7.60 15.27 4.31
CA LEU A 101 8.52 14.38 3.59
C LEU A 101 9.56 15.12 2.74
N LEU A 102 9.16 16.23 2.11
CA LEU A 102 10.10 17.08 1.37
C LEU A 102 11.11 17.76 2.30
N ARG A 103 10.68 18.13 3.51
CA ARG A 103 11.54 18.78 4.51
C ARG A 103 12.42 17.79 5.27
N TYR A 104 11.90 16.59 5.53
CA TYR A 104 12.55 15.55 6.32
C TYR A 104 12.44 14.20 5.60
N PRO A 105 13.26 13.96 4.55
CA PRO A 105 13.19 12.74 3.76
C PRO A 105 13.72 11.54 4.56
N ASN A 106 12.86 10.97 5.41
CA ASN A 106 13.15 9.83 6.27
C ASN A 106 12.13 8.71 6.01
N LYS A 107 12.63 7.48 5.85
CA LYS A 107 11.81 6.28 5.57
C LYS A 107 10.76 6.04 6.65
N SER A 108 11.14 6.11 7.93
CA SER A 108 10.23 5.91 9.07
C SER A 108 9.15 7.00 9.15
N LEU A 109 9.52 8.26 8.87
CA LEU A 109 8.52 9.34 8.77
C LEU A 109 7.52 9.04 7.64
N SER A 110 7.99 8.57 6.49
CA SER A 110 7.10 8.22 5.40
C SER A 110 6.17 7.07 5.72
N MET A 111 6.69 6.01 6.35
CA MET A 111 5.86 4.91 6.81
C MET A 111 4.76 5.40 7.76
N LEU A 112 5.12 6.27 8.72
CA LEU A 112 4.16 6.84 9.67
C LEU A 112 3.06 7.67 8.97
N LEU A 113 3.45 8.54 8.03
CA LEU A 113 2.53 9.41 7.33
C LEU A 113 1.62 8.65 6.34
N GLN A 114 2.06 7.49 5.86
CA GLN A 114 1.27 6.63 4.99
C GLN A 114 0.22 5.82 5.76
N VAL A 115 0.36 5.60 7.08
CA VAL A 115 -0.58 4.77 7.87
C VAL A 115 -2.05 5.13 7.61
N PRO A 116 -2.50 6.40 7.69
CA PRO A 116 -3.89 6.72 7.42
C PRO A 116 -4.31 6.41 5.98
N ALA A 117 -3.45 6.70 5.01
CA ALA A 117 -3.71 6.44 3.59
C ALA A 117 -3.82 4.94 3.29
N THR A 118 -2.92 4.14 3.87
CA THR A 118 -2.87 2.68 3.74
C THR A 118 -4.11 2.00 4.32
N PHE A 119 -4.55 2.41 5.51
CA PHE A 119 -5.61 1.69 6.23
C PHE A 119 -7.03 2.25 6.01
N ALA A 120 -7.18 3.52 5.60
CA ALA A 120 -8.50 4.11 5.42
C ALA A 120 -9.45 3.28 4.54
N PRO A 121 -9.06 2.78 3.35
CA PRO A 121 -9.95 1.96 2.52
C PRO A 121 -10.47 0.72 3.26
N PHE A 122 -9.61 0.06 4.05
CA PHE A 122 -9.98 -1.14 4.80
C PHE A 122 -10.89 -0.83 5.99
N LEU A 123 -10.67 0.30 6.68
CA LEU A 123 -11.51 0.75 7.77
C LEU A 123 -12.95 1.01 7.28
N PHE A 124 -13.11 1.69 6.15
CA PHE A 124 -14.44 1.88 5.56
C PHE A 124 -15.03 0.56 5.01
N ALA A 125 -14.19 -0.33 4.48
CA ALA A 125 -14.65 -1.62 3.98
C ALA A 125 -15.23 -2.51 5.09
N ALA A 126 -14.77 -2.38 6.33
CA ALA A 126 -15.34 -3.11 7.47
C ALA A 126 -16.84 -2.86 7.62
N THR A 127 -17.30 -1.65 7.29
CA THR A 127 -18.71 -1.26 7.35
C THR A 127 -19.44 -1.49 6.03
N PHE A 128 -18.84 -1.05 4.91
CA PHE A 128 -19.56 -0.94 3.64
C PHE A 128 -19.25 -2.06 2.63
N ALA A 129 -18.20 -2.85 2.85
CA ALA A 129 -17.81 -3.97 1.98
C ALA A 129 -17.24 -5.14 2.83
N PRO A 130 -18.02 -5.70 3.77
CA PRO A 130 -17.51 -6.61 4.79
C PRO A 130 -16.86 -7.87 4.20
N GLU A 131 -17.34 -8.36 3.05
CA GLU A 131 -16.70 -9.48 2.33
C GLU A 131 -15.25 -9.17 1.93
N ALA A 132 -15.01 -7.98 1.39
CA ALA A 132 -13.68 -7.56 0.98
C ALA A 132 -12.78 -7.31 2.20
N PHE A 133 -13.33 -6.75 3.29
CA PHE A 133 -12.61 -6.59 4.55
C PHE A 133 -12.23 -7.94 5.17
N ARG A 134 -13.15 -8.93 5.20
CA ARG A 134 -12.84 -10.28 5.70
C ARG A 134 -11.75 -10.94 4.89
N ALA A 135 -11.79 -10.84 3.56
CA ALA A 135 -10.72 -11.33 2.70
C ALA A 135 -9.38 -10.64 3.04
N ALA A 136 -9.39 -9.32 3.26
CA ALA A 136 -8.20 -8.57 3.64
C ALA A 136 -7.64 -9.02 5.00
N LEU A 137 -8.51 -9.23 5.98
CA LEU A 137 -8.11 -9.68 7.32
C LEU A 137 -7.51 -11.08 7.27
N ILE A 138 -8.16 -12.02 6.58
CA ILE A 138 -7.63 -13.39 6.39
C ILE A 138 -6.26 -13.33 5.71
N TRP A 139 -6.14 -12.54 4.65
CA TRP A 139 -4.88 -12.36 3.94
C TRP A 139 -3.78 -11.78 4.85
N ALA A 140 -4.08 -10.75 5.63
CA ALA A 140 -3.12 -10.13 6.54
C ALA A 140 -2.64 -11.11 7.62
N LEU A 141 -3.54 -11.94 8.17
CA LEU A 141 -3.18 -12.98 9.12
C LEU A 141 -2.28 -14.05 8.46
N LEU A 142 -2.60 -14.49 7.25
CA LEU A 142 -1.76 -15.44 6.51
C LEU A 142 -0.38 -14.86 6.21
N ALA A 143 -0.30 -13.61 5.75
CA ALA A 143 0.96 -12.93 5.47
C ALA A 143 1.83 -12.80 6.73
N LEU A 144 1.22 -12.47 7.87
CA LEU A 144 1.91 -12.38 9.16
C LEU A 144 2.42 -13.75 9.64
N LEU A 145 1.64 -14.82 9.45
CA LEU A 145 2.05 -16.18 9.80
C LEU A 145 3.20 -16.68 8.94
N LEU A 146 3.19 -16.37 7.64
CA LEU A 146 4.21 -16.82 6.69
C LEU A 146 5.51 -16.01 6.80
N ASP A 147 5.44 -14.70 7.06
CA ASP A 147 6.60 -13.80 7.01
C ASP A 147 6.76 -12.92 8.28
N GLY A 148 6.32 -13.43 9.44
CA GLY A 148 6.38 -12.70 10.71
C GLY A 148 7.78 -12.24 11.14
N ARG A 149 8.83 -12.93 10.69
CA ARG A 149 10.23 -12.47 10.89
C ARG A 149 10.52 -11.17 10.15
N ARG A 150 10.03 -11.02 8.92
CA ARG A 150 10.16 -9.77 8.13
C ARG A 150 9.38 -8.65 8.78
N PHE A 151 8.16 -8.93 9.27
CA PHE A 151 7.38 -7.93 10.01
C PHE A 151 8.16 -7.36 11.20
N LEU A 152 8.77 -8.22 12.02
CA LEU A 152 9.62 -7.77 13.13
C LEU A 152 10.85 -6.97 12.65
N GLY A 153 11.44 -7.32 11.50
CA GLY A 153 12.51 -6.56 10.87
C GLY A 153 12.08 -5.14 10.48
N VAL A 154 10.92 -5.02 9.83
CA VAL A 154 10.34 -3.73 9.45
C VAL A 154 10.02 -2.86 10.68
N VAL A 155 9.49 -3.47 11.76
CA VAL A 155 9.24 -2.76 13.03
C VAL A 155 10.55 -2.25 13.64
N ARG A 156 11.61 -3.06 13.62
CA ARG A 156 12.94 -2.64 14.13
C ARG A 156 13.53 -1.51 13.31
N GLU A 157 13.48 -1.60 11.97
CA GLU A 157 13.93 -0.52 11.09
C GLU A 157 13.15 0.77 11.34
N PHE A 158 11.82 0.66 11.51
CA PHE A 158 10.98 1.81 11.81
C PHE A 158 11.42 2.51 13.10
N LEU A 159 11.60 1.75 14.19
CA LEU A 159 12.03 2.29 15.49
C LEU A 159 13.44 2.91 15.44
N ALA A 160 14.37 2.29 14.70
CA ALA A 160 15.73 2.81 14.53
C ALA A 160 15.76 4.15 13.77
N GLY A 161 14.74 4.48 12.97
CA GLY A 161 14.66 5.77 12.29
C GLY A 161 14.29 6.96 13.19
N PHE A 162 13.99 6.73 14.47
CA PHE A 162 13.65 7.76 15.47
C PHE A 162 14.65 7.84 16.64
N SER A 163 15.69 6.99 16.63
CA SER A 163 16.82 7.03 17.59
C SER A 163 17.97 7.85 17.02
#